data_AF-A0A2R6PP93-F1
#
_entry.id   AF-A0A2R6PP93-F1
#
_cell.length_a   1.000
_cell.length_b   1.000
_cell.length_c   1.000
_cell.angle_alpha   90.00
_cell.angle_beta   90.00
_cell.angle_gamma   90.00
#
_symmetry.space_group_name_H-M   'P 1'
#
loop_
_entity.id
_entity.type
_entity.pdbx_description
1 polymer ?
#
loop_
_entity_poly.entity_id
_entity_poly.type
_entity_poly.pdbx_seq_one_letter_code
_entity_poly.pdbx_strand_id
1 'polypeptide(L)'
;MTSSQYKADSERAIEESALYLSSFCTFVGDGKDAWIFDVDDTLLSNLPYFKKHNFGGEKLNATTFEGWMRERKAPALEHTLNLYHEIRGKGLKVFLISSRKEPLRDATVDNLIKVGYHGWKGLILRDLEAEYKEVQSYKAKARKQLVDEGYRIWGIIGDQWSSFDGFPAAKRSFKLPNSMYYVS
;
A
#
# COMPACT_ATOMS: atom_id res chain seq x y z
N MET A 1 -0.02 -10.55 -15.81
CA MET A 1 0.62 -9.36 -16.39
C MET A 1 2.07 -9.68 -16.76
N THR A 2 2.26 -10.19 -17.97
CA THR A 2 3.58 -10.45 -18.59
C THR A 2 3.95 -9.37 -19.62
N SER A 3 3.07 -8.37 -19.78
CA SER A 3 3.23 -7.25 -20.71
C SER A 3 4.11 -6.17 -20.09
N SER A 4 4.94 -5.56 -20.93
CA SER A 4 5.71 -4.35 -20.61
C SER A 4 4.80 -3.18 -20.17
N GLN A 5 3.52 -3.18 -20.55
CA GLN A 5 2.61 -2.07 -20.24
C GLN A 5 2.35 -1.91 -18.74
N TYR A 6 2.11 -3.00 -18.00
CA TYR A 6 1.90 -2.91 -16.54
C TYR A 6 3.11 -2.30 -15.82
N LYS A 7 4.31 -2.68 -16.27
CA LYS A 7 5.55 -2.13 -15.76
C LYS A 7 5.65 -0.64 -16.08
N ALA A 8 5.45 -0.25 -17.34
CA ALA A 8 5.50 1.15 -17.77
C ALA A 8 4.47 2.04 -17.05
N ASP A 9 3.24 1.56 -16.86
CA ASP A 9 2.18 2.29 -16.17
C ASP A 9 2.50 2.47 -14.67
N SER A 10 3.05 1.41 -14.04
CA SER A 10 3.48 1.47 -12.64
C SER A 10 4.68 2.39 -12.47
N GLU A 11 5.68 2.29 -13.35
CA GLU A 11 6.83 3.20 -13.40
C GLU A 11 6.37 4.65 -13.52
N ARG A 12 5.45 4.94 -14.45
CA ARG A 12 4.97 6.29 -14.66
C ARG A 12 4.29 6.89 -13.44
N ALA A 13 3.44 6.12 -12.75
CA ALA A 13 2.78 6.56 -11.53
C ALA A 13 3.79 6.83 -10.40
N ILE A 14 4.84 6.01 -10.29
CA ILE A 14 5.91 6.16 -9.31
C ILE A 14 6.82 7.36 -9.63
N GLU A 15 7.16 7.60 -10.89
CA GLU A 15 7.91 8.77 -11.35
C GLU A 15 7.20 10.08 -11.01
N GLU A 16 5.89 10.16 -11.25
CA GLU A 16 5.07 11.31 -10.87
C GLU A 16 5.07 11.54 -9.35
N SER A 17 5.15 10.46 -8.59
CA SER A 17 5.24 10.50 -7.15
C SER A 17 6.60 11.02 -6.66
N ALA A 18 7.70 10.55 -7.27
CA ALA A 18 9.05 11.04 -7.01
C ALA A 18 9.21 12.53 -7.41
N LEU A 19 8.63 12.93 -8.54
CA LEU A 19 8.59 14.33 -8.97
C LEU A 19 7.82 15.20 -7.97
N TYR A 20 6.65 14.73 -7.51
CA TYR A 20 5.89 15.43 -6.48
C TYR A 20 6.67 15.58 -5.18
N LEU A 21 7.29 14.49 -4.72
CA LEU A 21 8.10 14.44 -3.52
C LEU A 21 9.28 15.42 -3.56
N SER A 22 9.95 15.54 -4.72
CA SER A 22 11.16 16.35 -4.88
C SER A 22 10.88 17.83 -5.18
N SER A 23 9.81 18.14 -5.91
CA SER A 23 9.57 19.50 -6.42
C SER A 23 8.47 20.26 -5.69
N PHE A 24 7.55 19.58 -5.00
CA PHE A 24 6.34 20.22 -4.46
C PHE A 24 6.14 20.01 -2.97
N CYS A 25 6.86 19.07 -2.35
CA CYS A 25 6.77 18.85 -0.92
C CYS A 25 7.74 19.76 -0.17
N THR A 26 7.23 20.54 0.78
CA THR A 26 8.04 21.37 1.68
C THR A 26 7.84 20.88 3.11
N PHE A 27 8.81 20.11 3.59
CA PHE A 27 8.72 19.46 4.91
C PHE A 27 9.01 20.45 6.03
N VAL A 28 8.26 20.32 7.12
CA VAL A 28 8.44 21.17 8.32
C VAL A 28 9.63 20.68 9.14
N GLY A 29 9.93 19.38 9.09
CA GLY A 29 11.08 18.80 9.80
C GLY A 29 10.84 18.52 11.29
N ASP A 30 9.61 18.66 11.77
CA ASP A 30 9.18 18.34 13.14
C ASP A 30 8.92 16.81 13.37
N GLY A 31 9.20 15.98 12.36
CA GLY A 31 8.94 14.54 12.40
C GLY A 31 7.48 14.11 12.19
N LYS A 32 6.60 15.04 11.80
CA LYS A 32 5.18 14.79 11.51
C LYS A 32 4.82 14.74 10.03
N ASP A 33 5.80 14.90 9.12
CA ASP A 33 5.58 14.69 7.69
C ASP A 33 5.50 13.19 7.39
N ALA A 34 4.39 12.76 6.78
CA ALA A 34 4.06 11.35 6.60
C ALA A 34 3.68 11.00 5.17
N TRP A 35 3.89 9.73 4.84
CA TRP A 35 3.48 9.11 3.58
C TRP A 35 2.82 7.78 3.86
N ILE A 36 1.75 7.46 3.12
CA ILE A 36 0.99 6.23 3.30
C ILE A 36 1.14 5.33 2.07
N PHE A 37 1.30 4.03 2.32
CA PHE A 37 1.25 3.00 1.30
C PHE A 37 0.17 1.97 1.64
N ASP A 38 -0.57 1.55 0.61
CA ASP A 38 -1.22 0.24 0.62
C ASP A 38 -0.16 -0.88 0.53
N VAL A 39 -0.52 -2.12 0.84
CA VAL A 39 0.42 -3.25 0.83
C VAL A 39 0.25 -4.11 -0.42
N ASP A 40 -0.93 -4.67 -0.62
CA ASP A 40 -1.21 -5.62 -1.68
C ASP A 40 -1.22 -4.95 -3.06
N ASP A 41 -0.49 -5.51 -4.02
CA ASP A 41 -0.24 -4.97 -5.36
C ASP A 41 0.21 -3.50 -5.42
N THR A 42 0.77 -3.03 -4.29
CA THR A 42 1.41 -1.72 -4.14
C THR A 42 2.86 -1.88 -3.69
N LEU A 43 3.07 -2.58 -2.57
CA LEU A 43 4.39 -2.97 -2.07
C LEU A 43 4.71 -4.44 -2.39
N LEU A 44 3.74 -5.33 -2.19
CA LEU A 44 3.85 -6.77 -2.40
C LEU A 44 2.94 -7.21 -3.54
N SER A 45 3.48 -7.85 -4.58
CA SER A 45 2.67 -8.30 -5.71
C SER A 45 2.00 -9.63 -5.44
N ASN A 46 0.68 -9.67 -5.63
CA ASN A 46 -0.11 -10.90 -5.57
C ASN A 46 -0.21 -11.61 -6.93
N LEU A 47 0.44 -11.06 -7.96
CA LEU A 47 0.45 -11.61 -9.31
C LEU A 47 0.82 -13.11 -9.36
N PRO A 48 1.77 -13.65 -8.55
CA PRO A 48 2.05 -15.09 -8.54
C PRO A 48 0.86 -15.95 -8.10
N TYR A 49 0.04 -15.46 -7.18
CA TYR A 49 -1.20 -16.12 -6.77
C TYR A 49 -2.23 -16.07 -7.89
N PHE A 50 -2.51 -14.86 -8.40
CA PHE A 50 -3.53 -14.66 -9.43
C PHE A 50 -3.18 -15.33 -10.76
N LYS A 51 -1.89 -15.51 -11.10
CA LYS A 51 -1.46 -16.28 -12.26
C LYS A 51 -1.94 -17.74 -12.22
N LYS A 52 -2.10 -18.33 -11.03
CA LYS A 52 -2.63 -19.68 -10.84
C LYS A 52 -4.17 -19.73 -10.81
N HIS A 53 -4.83 -18.57 -10.74
CA HIS A 53 -6.28 -18.41 -10.61
C HIS A 53 -6.81 -17.50 -11.73
N ASN A 54 -6.36 -17.79 -12.97
CA ASN A 54 -6.80 -17.13 -14.20
C ASN A 54 -6.79 -15.59 -14.17
N PHE A 55 -5.78 -15.00 -13.51
CA PHE A 55 -5.58 -13.55 -13.40
C PHE A 55 -6.80 -12.76 -12.90
N GLY A 56 -7.60 -13.37 -12.02
CA GLY A 56 -8.85 -12.76 -11.51
C GLY A 56 -10.11 -13.19 -12.26
N GLY A 57 -9.99 -14.08 -13.25
CA GLY A 57 -11.13 -14.69 -13.93
C GLY A 57 -11.91 -15.68 -13.06
N GLU A 58 -11.38 -16.04 -11.90
CA GLU A 58 -12.05 -16.88 -10.91
C GLU A 58 -12.49 -16.05 -9.70
N LYS A 59 -13.61 -16.46 -9.08
CA LYS A 59 -14.04 -15.87 -7.81
C LYS A 59 -12.97 -16.11 -6.74
N LEU A 60 -12.53 -15.03 -6.10
CA LEU A 60 -11.51 -15.09 -5.07
C LEU A 60 -11.96 -16.00 -3.90
N ASN A 61 -11.17 -17.03 -3.62
CA ASN A 61 -11.30 -17.81 -2.40
C ASN A 61 -10.38 -17.21 -1.33
N ALA A 62 -10.98 -16.62 -0.29
CA ALA A 62 -10.24 -15.95 0.77
C ALA A 62 -9.31 -16.91 1.52
N THR A 63 -9.75 -18.14 1.81
CA THR A 63 -8.96 -19.12 2.56
C THR A 63 -7.68 -19.50 1.83
N THR A 64 -7.77 -19.77 0.52
CA THR A 64 -6.58 -20.12 -0.28
C THR A 64 -5.66 -18.92 -0.46
N PHE A 65 -6.22 -17.72 -0.61
CA PHE A 65 -5.44 -16.50 -0.74
C PHE A 65 -4.69 -16.14 0.54
N GLU A 66 -5.36 -16.19 1.69
CA GLU A 66 -4.72 -16.02 2.99
C GLU A 66 -3.69 -17.13 3.26
N GLY A 67 -3.96 -18.36 2.84
CA GLY A 67 -2.99 -19.46 2.88
C GLY A 67 -1.72 -19.13 2.11
N TRP A 68 -1.86 -18.59 0.90
CA TRP A 68 -0.72 -18.14 0.09
C TRP A 68 0.03 -16.96 0.72
N MET A 69 -0.68 -15.99 1.33
CA MET A 69 -0.03 -14.89 2.05
C MET A 69 0.84 -15.39 3.21
N ARG A 70 0.38 -16.43 3.92
CA ARG A 70 1.14 -17.07 5.02
C ARG A 70 2.43 -17.74 4.53
N GLU A 71 2.58 -18.01 3.24
CA GLU A 71 3.84 -18.53 2.68
C GLU A 71 4.98 -17.49 2.62
N ARG A 72 4.68 -16.19 2.70
CA ARG A 72 5.69 -15.10 2.72
C ARG A 72 6.58 -15.09 1.45
N LYS A 73 5.94 -15.25 0.29
CA LYS A 73 6.59 -15.35 -1.03
C LYS A 73 6.14 -14.28 -2.02
N ALA A 74 5.35 -13.30 -1.59
CA ALA A 74 4.96 -12.19 -2.47
C ALA A 74 6.22 -11.36 -2.81
N PRO A 75 6.57 -11.17 -4.10
CA PRO A 75 7.70 -10.33 -4.48
C PRO A 75 7.38 -8.85 -4.27
N ALA A 76 8.41 -8.03 -4.10
CA ALA A 76 8.25 -6.57 -4.08
C ALA A 76 7.89 -6.04 -5.48
N LEU A 77 7.17 -4.91 -5.52
CA LEU A 77 7.12 -4.06 -6.70
C LEU A 77 8.35 -3.14 -6.67
N GLU A 78 9.34 -3.42 -7.52
CA GLU A 78 10.68 -2.81 -7.46
C GLU A 78 10.66 -1.27 -7.52
N HIS A 79 9.87 -0.68 -8.42
CA HIS A 79 9.76 0.78 -8.51
C HIS A 79 9.16 1.40 -7.24
N THR A 80 8.15 0.77 -6.64
CA THR A 80 7.60 1.23 -5.37
C THR A 80 8.59 1.07 -4.22
N LEU A 81 9.41 0.01 -4.22
CA LEU A 81 10.49 -0.18 -3.23
C LEU A 81 11.52 0.95 -3.29
N ASN A 82 11.95 1.36 -4.49
CA ASN A 82 12.89 2.46 -4.67
C ASN A 82 12.31 3.79 -4.13
N LEU A 83 11.07 4.11 -4.49
CA LEU A 83 10.40 5.31 -3.99
C LEU A 83 10.19 5.28 -2.47
N TYR A 84 9.85 4.11 -1.91
CA TYR A 84 9.72 3.93 -0.46
C TYR A 84 11.03 4.31 0.26
N HIS A 85 12.17 3.85 -0.25
CA HIS A 85 13.47 4.19 0.31
C HIS A 85 13.80 5.68 0.13
N GLU A 86 13.45 6.29 -1.01
CA GLU A 86 13.63 7.73 -1.23
C GLU A 86 12.82 8.57 -0.22
N ILE A 87 11.53 8.25 -0.06
CA ILE A 87 10.64 8.92 0.91
C ILE A 87 11.21 8.82 2.32
N ARG A 88 11.66 7.63 2.72
CA ARG A 88 12.32 7.44 4.02
C ARG A 88 13.63 8.21 4.14
N GLY A 89 14.44 8.24 3.08
CA GLY A 89 15.71 8.96 3.02
C GLY A 89 15.53 10.47 3.19
N LYS A 90 14.38 11.02 2.80
CA LYS A 90 14.00 12.43 3.04
C LYS A 90 13.43 12.67 4.45
N GLY A 91 13.36 11.66 5.31
CA GLY A 91 12.98 11.79 6.72
C GLY A 91 11.49 11.63 7.03
N LEU A 92 10.64 11.35 6.02
CA LEU A 92 9.21 11.18 6.21
C LEU A 92 8.89 9.90 7.00
N LYS A 93 7.81 9.95 7.79
CA LYS A 93 7.28 8.78 8.48
C LYS A 93 6.38 8.01 7.52
N VAL A 94 6.81 6.80 7.18
CA VAL A 94 6.01 5.91 6.33
C VAL A 94 5.04 5.09 7.16
N PHE A 95 3.76 5.14 6.82
CA PHE A 95 2.72 4.29 7.38
C PHE A 95 2.19 3.31 6.33
N LEU A 96 1.92 2.09 6.76
CA LEU A 96 1.34 1.05 5.93
C LEU A 96 -0.11 0.84 6.38
N ILE A 97 -1.08 0.97 5.48
CA ILE A 97 -2.49 0.72 5.76
C ILE A 97 -3.00 -0.31 4.78
N SER A 98 -3.28 -1.53 5.26
CA SER A 98 -3.67 -2.66 4.42
C SER A 98 -5.05 -3.19 4.81
N SER A 99 -5.73 -3.80 3.83
CA SER A 99 -6.96 -4.56 4.02
C SER A 99 -6.72 -6.00 4.47
N ARG A 100 -5.45 -6.46 4.61
CA ARG A 100 -5.13 -7.74 5.25
C ARG A 100 -5.65 -7.75 6.68
N LYS A 101 -6.06 -8.93 7.13
CA LYS A 101 -6.54 -9.14 8.49
C LYS A 101 -5.39 -9.20 9.49
N GLU A 102 -5.66 -8.80 10.72
CA GLU A 102 -4.70 -8.79 11.83
C GLU A 102 -3.99 -10.15 12.04
N PRO A 103 -4.64 -11.34 11.90
CA PRO A 103 -3.96 -12.64 11.98
C PRO A 103 -2.89 -12.89 10.92
N LEU A 104 -2.78 -12.04 9.89
CA LEU A 104 -1.74 -12.10 8.86
C LEU A 104 -0.57 -11.15 9.16
N ARG A 105 -0.55 -10.47 10.32
CA ARG A 105 0.49 -9.50 10.66
C ARG A 105 1.90 -10.08 10.53
N ASP A 106 2.16 -11.20 11.19
CA ASP A 106 3.50 -11.80 11.20
C ASP A 106 3.95 -12.18 9.79
N ALA A 107 3.07 -12.83 9.02
CA ALA A 107 3.37 -13.17 7.62
C ALA A 107 3.60 -11.93 6.75
N THR A 108 2.86 -10.85 6.99
CA THR A 108 3.00 -9.60 6.23
C THR A 108 4.30 -8.89 6.57
N VAL A 109 4.63 -8.77 7.85
CA VAL A 109 5.88 -8.16 8.34
C VAL A 109 7.09 -8.94 7.82
N ASP A 110 7.08 -10.26 7.96
CA ASP A 110 8.17 -11.12 7.49
C ASP A 110 8.36 -10.99 5.97
N ASN A 111 7.27 -10.97 5.21
CA ASN A 111 7.37 -10.81 3.76
C ASN A 111 7.92 -9.43 3.39
N LEU A 112 7.46 -8.35 4.01
CA LEU A 112 7.94 -6.99 3.77
C LEU A 112 9.45 -6.87 4.04
N ILE A 113 9.89 -7.36 5.20
CA ILE A 113 11.31 -7.39 5.59
C ILE A 113 12.14 -8.20 4.59
N LYS A 114 11.66 -9.39 4.24
CA LYS A 114 12.36 -10.30 3.32
C LYS A 114 12.59 -9.69 1.94
N VAL A 115 11.71 -8.81 1.47
CA VAL A 115 11.83 -8.17 0.15
C VAL A 115 12.41 -6.75 0.22
N GLY A 116 12.93 -6.32 1.38
CA GLY A 116 13.70 -5.09 1.52
C GLY A 116 12.97 -3.90 2.13
N TYR A 117 11.68 -4.01 2.46
CA TYR A 117 10.99 -2.95 3.19
C TYR A 117 11.36 -3.00 4.67
N HIS A 118 11.86 -1.88 5.20
CA HIS A 118 12.22 -1.74 6.61
C HIS A 118 11.83 -0.36 7.12
N GLY A 119 11.65 -0.21 8.43
CA GLY A 119 11.59 1.08 9.10
C GLY A 119 10.34 1.93 8.83
N TRP A 120 9.21 1.30 8.52
CA TRP A 120 7.91 1.97 8.60
C TRP A 120 7.60 2.35 10.05
N LYS A 121 6.87 3.44 10.24
CA LYS A 121 6.47 3.96 11.56
C LYS A 121 5.31 3.18 12.16
N GLY A 122 4.39 2.69 11.33
CA GLY A 122 3.23 1.92 11.76
C GLY A 122 2.67 1.06 10.63
N LEU A 123 2.12 -0.09 11.00
CA LEU A 123 1.38 -1.01 10.12
C LEU A 123 -0.01 -1.21 10.71
N ILE A 124 -1.03 -0.75 9.99
CA ILE A 124 -2.44 -0.85 10.36
C ILE A 124 -3.08 -1.91 9.46
N LEU A 125 -3.55 -3.00 10.10
CA LEU A 125 -4.28 -4.10 9.46
C LEU A 125 -5.72 -4.13 10.00
N ARG A 126 -6.59 -4.86 9.32
CA ARG A 126 -8.00 -4.97 9.71
C ARG A 126 -8.15 -5.90 10.90
N ASP A 127 -8.62 -5.36 12.01
CA ASP A 127 -9.09 -6.13 13.15
C ASP A 127 -10.49 -6.72 12.90
N LEU A 128 -10.96 -7.56 13.82
CA LEU A 128 -12.26 -8.25 13.72
C LEU A 128 -13.44 -7.28 13.59
N GLU A 129 -13.38 -6.11 14.24
CA GLU A 129 -14.47 -5.12 14.14
C GLU A 129 -14.45 -4.43 12.77
N ALA A 130 -13.27 -4.15 12.25
CA ALA A 130 -13.08 -3.57 10.94
C ALA A 130 -13.44 -4.52 9.81
N GLU A 131 -13.39 -5.85 9.99
CA GLU A 131 -13.82 -6.83 8.99
C GLU A 131 -15.29 -6.66 8.56
N TYR A 132 -16.15 -6.15 9.45
CA TYR A 132 -17.56 -5.89 9.14
C TYR A 132 -17.82 -4.53 8.47
N LYS A 133 -16.78 -3.73 8.21
CA LYS A 133 -16.87 -2.40 7.60
C LYS A 133 -16.42 -2.43 6.14
N GLU A 134 -16.84 -1.45 5.36
CA GLU A 134 -16.28 -1.23 4.02
C GLU A 134 -14.79 -0.89 4.13
N VAL A 135 -14.00 -1.33 3.14
CA VAL A 135 -12.53 -1.16 3.17
C VAL A 135 -12.18 0.32 3.13
N GLN A 136 -12.86 1.08 2.27
CA GLN A 136 -12.76 2.53 2.20
C GLN A 136 -12.98 3.19 3.57
N SER A 137 -14.08 2.85 4.25
CA SER A 137 -14.44 3.43 5.55
C SER A 137 -13.40 3.12 6.63
N TYR A 138 -12.87 1.89 6.65
CA TYR A 138 -11.79 1.50 7.53
C TYR A 138 -10.50 2.29 7.24
N LYS A 139 -10.06 2.37 5.97
CA LYS A 139 -8.83 3.08 5.60
C LYS A 139 -8.94 4.58 5.89
N ALA A 140 -10.10 5.19 5.66
CA ALA A 140 -10.37 6.58 6.03
C ALA A 140 -10.26 6.82 7.54
N LYS A 141 -10.80 5.92 8.37
CA LYS A 141 -10.66 5.98 9.84
C LYS A 141 -9.19 5.87 10.27
N ALA A 142 -8.42 4.97 9.68
CA ALA A 142 -6.99 4.84 9.95
C ALA A 142 -6.22 6.12 9.58
N ARG A 143 -6.51 6.72 8.40
CA ARG A 143 -5.94 8.03 8.04
C ARG A 143 -6.32 9.13 9.01
N LYS A 144 -7.57 9.15 9.45
CA LYS A 144 -8.05 10.12 10.45
C LYS A 144 -7.26 10.01 11.75
N GLN A 145 -7.01 8.80 12.26
CA GLN A 145 -6.20 8.60 13.47
C GLN A 145 -4.79 9.20 13.31
N LEU A 146 -4.14 9.00 12.16
CA LEU A 146 -2.82 9.58 11.90
C LEU A 146 -2.86 11.13 11.88
N VAL A 147 -3.89 11.72 11.27
CA VAL A 147 -4.06 13.18 11.27
C VAL A 147 -4.34 13.71 12.67
N ASP A 148 -5.17 13.02 13.45
CA ASP A 148 -5.49 13.39 14.84
C ASP A 148 -4.23 13.26 15.75
N GLU A 149 -3.30 12.36 15.43
CA GLU A 149 -1.95 12.28 16.03
C GLU A 149 -1.00 13.40 15.56
N GLY A 150 -1.45 14.28 14.67
CA GLY A 150 -0.72 15.44 14.16
C GLY A 150 0.11 15.20 12.90
N TYR A 151 -0.03 14.03 12.24
CA TYR A 151 0.70 13.77 11.00
C TYR A 151 0.13 14.54 9.81
N ARG A 152 1.02 15.08 8.98
CA ARG A 152 0.70 15.69 7.68
C ARG A 152 0.94 14.68 6.58
N ILE A 153 -0.14 14.19 6.00
CA ILE A 153 -0.07 13.16 4.95
C ILE A 153 0.16 13.84 3.60
N TRP A 154 1.40 13.76 3.10
CA TRP A 154 1.78 14.33 1.80
C TRP A 154 1.30 13.48 0.63
N GLY A 155 1.42 12.17 0.76
CA GLY A 155 1.10 11.23 -0.31
C GLY A 155 0.43 9.97 0.20
N ILE A 156 -0.47 9.43 -0.61
CA ILE A 156 -0.94 8.05 -0.51
C ILE A 156 -0.65 7.36 -1.85
N ILE A 157 -0.05 6.17 -1.80
CA ILE A 157 0.12 5.30 -2.96
C ILE A 157 -0.67 4.02 -2.72
N GLY A 158 -1.44 3.61 -3.71
CA GLY A 158 -2.26 2.39 -3.65
C GLY A 158 -2.74 1.94 -5.03
N ASP A 159 -3.20 0.70 -5.13
CA ASP A 159 -3.72 0.12 -6.37
C ASP A 159 -5.26 0.10 -6.43
N GLN A 160 -5.94 0.53 -5.36
CA GLN A 160 -7.42 0.58 -5.28
C GLN A 160 -7.90 1.98 -4.93
N TRP A 161 -9.08 2.38 -5.44
CA TRP A 161 -9.69 3.67 -5.08
C TRP A 161 -10.01 3.78 -3.59
N SER A 162 -10.41 2.67 -2.96
CA SER A 162 -10.60 2.55 -1.52
C SER A 162 -9.36 2.87 -0.67
N SER A 163 -8.16 2.91 -1.25
CA SER A 163 -6.95 3.38 -0.56
C SER A 163 -6.93 4.89 -0.33
N PHE A 164 -7.67 5.66 -1.13
CA PHE A 164 -7.66 7.13 -1.11
C PHE A 164 -8.98 7.72 -0.63
N ASP A 165 -10.09 7.07 -0.97
CA ASP A 165 -11.42 7.64 -0.80
C ASP A 165 -11.80 7.83 0.67
N GLY A 166 -12.58 8.89 0.93
CA GLY A 166 -12.98 9.33 2.26
C GLY A 166 -12.03 10.37 2.88
N PHE A 167 -12.52 11.04 3.94
CA PHE A 167 -11.77 12.09 4.64
C PHE A 167 -11.13 11.57 5.94
N PRO A 168 -9.97 12.12 6.35
CA PRO A 168 -9.18 13.14 5.64
C PRO A 168 -8.44 12.57 4.42
N ALA A 169 -8.27 13.41 3.40
CA ALA A 169 -7.48 13.12 2.21
C ALA A 169 -6.01 13.53 2.42
N ALA A 170 -5.10 12.91 1.67
CA ALA A 170 -3.72 13.37 1.57
C ALA A 170 -3.61 14.61 0.66
N LYS A 171 -2.43 15.26 0.65
CA LYS A 171 -2.15 16.36 -0.29
C LYS A 171 -2.16 15.89 -1.75
N ARG A 172 -1.69 14.66 -2.03
CA ARG A 172 -1.79 14.03 -3.35
C ARG A 172 -1.97 12.51 -3.22
N SER A 173 -2.66 11.91 -4.19
CA SER A 173 -2.87 10.47 -4.29
C SER A 173 -2.28 9.96 -5.60
N PHE A 174 -1.71 8.75 -5.58
CA PHE A 174 -1.12 8.11 -6.75
C PHE A 174 -1.68 6.69 -6.88
N LYS A 175 -2.41 6.46 -7.97
CA LYS A 175 -3.07 5.18 -8.29
C LYS A 175 -2.15 4.32 -9.13
N LEU A 176 -1.80 3.14 -8.62
CA LEU A 176 -1.15 2.08 -9.38
C LEU A 176 -2.18 1.27 -10.18
N PRO A 177 -1.80 0.68 -11.33
CA PRO A 177 -2.68 -0.19 -12.09
C PRO A 177 -2.92 -1.51 -11.33
N ASN A 178 -4.17 -1.98 -11.31
CA ASN A 178 -4.50 -3.35 -10.92
C ASN A 178 -5.76 -3.78 -11.67
N SER A 179 -5.65 -4.85 -12.45
CA SER A 179 -6.74 -5.43 -13.25
C SER A 179 -7.21 -6.79 -12.71
N MET A 180 -6.60 -7.30 -11.64
CA MET A 180 -6.85 -8.66 -11.14
C MET A 180 -8.06 -8.72 -10.19
N TYR A 181 -8.36 -7.64 -9.48
CA TYR A 181 -9.47 -7.58 -8.53
C TYR A 181 -9.88 -6.13 -8.21
N TYR A 182 -11.04 -5.98 -7.59
CA TYR A 182 -11.56 -4.71 -7.10
C TYR A 182 -11.94 -4.81 -5.63
N VAL A 183 -11.60 -3.79 -4.84
CA VAL A 183 -11.93 -3.70 -3.41
C VAL A 183 -12.56 -2.34 -3.11
N SER A 184 -13.79 -2.36 -2.60
CA SER A 184 -14.54 -1.20 -2.10
C SER A 184 -14.60 -1.17 -0.57
#